data_AF-A0A4U3AXV4-F1
#
_entry.id   AF-A0A4U3AXV4-F1
#
_cell.length_a   1.000
_cell.length_b   1.000
_cell.length_c   1.000
_cell.angle_alpha   90.00
_cell.angle_beta   90.00
_cell.angle_gamma   90.00
#
_symmetry.space_group_name_H-M   'P 1'
#
loop_
_entity.id
_entity.type
_entity.pdbx_description
1 polymer ?
#
loop_
_entity_poly.entity_id
_entity_poly.type
_entity_poly.pdbx_seq_one_letter_code
_entity_poly.pdbx_strand_id
1 'polypeptide(L)'
;IQLFSLIGVIIVIGFLLGYLESLTRMYWSRAFGRKGFLLTAWIGVPIHELGHAIMCVLFRHKIVATQFFPTDTSQGALGYVQHQYNQKSVYQRIGNFFIGIGPIISGITALILLMRYFVPNSYFLFNTTLEKTIASTSINIEMVQNMLLSTFVL
;
A
#
# COMPACT_ATOMS: atom_id res chain seq x y z
N ILE A 1 -19.07 -7.72 -20.48
CA ILE A 1 -18.34 -6.60 -21.16
C ILE A 1 -17.69 -5.66 -20.15
N GLN A 2 -18.43 -5.13 -19.16
CA GLN A 2 -17.89 -4.22 -18.13
C GLN A 2 -16.76 -4.84 -17.28
N LEU A 3 -16.94 -6.07 -16.80
CA LEU A 3 -15.90 -6.77 -16.02
C LEU A 3 -14.59 -6.95 -16.80
N PHE A 4 -14.70 -7.31 -18.09
CA PHE A 4 -13.55 -7.48 -18.97
C PHE A 4 -12.83 -6.14 -19.24
N SER A 5 -13.59 -5.07 -19.43
CA SER A 5 -13.04 -3.71 -19.60
C SER A 5 -12.31 -3.25 -18.34
N LEU A 6 -12.88 -3.47 -17.15
CA LEU A 6 -12.26 -3.12 -15.88
C LEU A 6 -10.94 -3.88 -15.66
N ILE A 7 -10.96 -5.20 -15.86
CA ILE A 7 -9.77 -6.05 -15.72
C ILE A 7 -8.70 -5.63 -16.74
N GLY A 8 -9.10 -5.37 -17.99
CA GLY A 8 -8.19 -4.91 -19.03
C GLY A 8 -7.49 -3.60 -18.68
N VAL A 9 -8.23 -2.61 -18.16
CA VAL A 9 -7.67 -1.32 -17.73
C VAL A 9 -6.69 -1.50 -16.57
N ILE A 10 -7.02 -2.32 -15.57
CA ILE A 10 -6.12 -2.60 -14.43
C ILE A 10 -4.82 -3.23 -14.91
N ILE A 11 -4.89 -4.20 -15.82
CA ILE A 11 -3.70 -4.85 -16.39
C ILE A 11 -2.83 -3.84 -17.13
N VAL A 12 -3.42 -3.00 -18.00
CA VAL A 12 -2.68 -1.99 -18.76
C VAL A 12 -2.00 -0.98 -17.83
N ILE A 13 -2.71 -0.49 -16.80
CA ILE A 13 -2.14 0.41 -15.80
C ILE A 13 -1.01 -0.29 -15.04
N GLY A 14 -1.16 -1.56 -14.67
CA GLY A 14 -0.12 -2.34 -14.01
C GLY A 14 1.16 -2.45 -14.85
N PHE A 15 1.02 -2.75 -16.15
CA PHE A 15 2.16 -2.76 -17.07
C PHE A 15 2.81 -1.38 -17.22
N LEU A 16 2.01 -0.33 -17.34
CA LEU A 16 2.51 1.05 -17.44
C LEU A 16 3.28 1.45 -16.18
N LEU A 17 2.76 1.15 -15.01
CA LEU A 17 3.44 1.40 -13.73
C LEU A 17 4.74 0.61 -13.63
N GLY A 18 4.75 -0.68 -14.01
CA GLY A 18 5.97 -1.49 -14.03
C GLY A 18 7.03 -0.94 -14.99
N TYR A 19 6.61 -0.43 -16.15
CA TYR A 19 7.50 0.23 -17.10
C TYR A 19 8.08 1.53 -16.53
N LEU A 20 7.24 2.40 -15.97
CA LEU A 20 7.66 3.65 -15.34
C LEU A 20 8.61 3.39 -14.17
N GLU A 21 8.31 2.39 -13.34
CA GLU A 21 9.16 2.01 -12.21
C GLU A 21 10.55 1.54 -12.67
N SER A 22 10.62 0.79 -13.77
CA SER A 22 11.89 0.39 -14.39
C SER A 22 12.71 1.60 -14.85
N LEU A 23 12.06 2.56 -15.51
CA LEU A 23 12.70 3.82 -15.91
C LEU A 23 13.17 4.63 -14.69
N THR A 24 12.32 4.78 -13.68
CA THR A 24 12.66 5.51 -12.44
C THR A 24 13.88 4.88 -11.78
N ARG A 25 13.93 3.54 -11.63
CA ARG A 25 15.12 2.86 -11.09
C ARG A 25 16.38 3.13 -11.92
N MET A 26 16.28 3.10 -13.24
CA MET A 26 17.41 3.35 -14.13
C MET A 26 17.93 4.79 -14.03
N TYR A 27 17.04 5.78 -14.10
CA TYR A 27 17.43 7.19 -13.98
C TYR A 27 17.94 7.53 -12.59
N TRP A 28 17.32 7.00 -11.54
CA TRP A 28 17.74 7.25 -10.16
C TRP A 28 19.11 6.67 -9.85
N SER A 29 19.36 5.43 -10.30
CA SER A 29 20.67 4.79 -10.13
C SER A 29 21.77 5.48 -10.95
N ARG A 30 21.45 6.05 -12.12
CA ARG A 30 22.39 6.87 -12.90
C ARG A 30 22.68 8.22 -12.26
N ALA A 31 21.67 8.90 -11.71
CA ALA A 31 21.80 10.24 -11.15
C ALA A 31 22.44 10.27 -9.76
N PHE A 32 22.04 9.36 -8.86
CA PHE A 32 22.45 9.36 -7.46
C PHE A 32 23.34 8.16 -7.07
N GLY A 33 23.61 7.27 -8.03
CA GLY A 33 24.34 6.04 -7.77
C GLY A 33 23.58 5.06 -6.86
N ARG A 34 24.20 3.90 -6.60
CA ARG A 34 23.65 2.87 -5.70
C ARG A 34 23.51 3.37 -4.26
N LYS A 35 24.38 4.27 -3.81
CA LYS A 35 24.37 4.83 -2.45
C LYS A 35 23.18 5.76 -2.20
N GLY A 36 22.83 6.63 -3.16
CA GLY A 36 21.69 7.54 -3.00
C GLY A 36 20.34 6.81 -3.03
N PHE A 37 20.23 5.74 -3.81
CA PHE A 37 19.06 4.84 -3.78
C PHE A 37 18.92 4.12 -2.42
N LEU A 38 20.04 3.62 -1.87
CA LEU A 38 20.01 2.97 -0.55
C LEU A 38 19.61 3.93 0.57
N LEU A 39 19.94 5.22 0.46
CA LEU A 39 19.58 6.23 1.46
C LEU A 39 18.06 6.47 1.52
N THR A 40 17.40 6.60 0.36
CA THR A 40 15.93 6.73 0.34
C THR A 40 15.24 5.41 0.72
N ALA A 41 15.81 4.28 0.31
CA ALA A 41 15.35 2.96 0.75
C ALA A 41 15.48 2.77 2.27
N TRP A 42 16.48 3.36 2.91
CA TRP A 42 16.68 3.25 4.35
C TRP A 42 15.52 3.85 5.17
N ILE A 43 14.77 4.80 4.60
CA ILE A 43 13.55 5.35 5.22
C ILE A 43 12.32 4.55 4.79
N GLY A 44 12.19 4.25 3.49
CA GLY A 44 11.01 3.59 2.94
C GLY A 44 10.86 2.13 3.35
N VAL A 45 11.95 1.36 3.38
CA VAL A 45 11.92 -0.08 3.68
C VAL A 45 11.45 -0.36 5.11
N PRO A 46 11.93 0.33 6.17
CA PRO A 46 11.38 0.13 7.50
C PRO A 46 9.87 0.36 7.55
N ILE A 47 9.37 1.43 6.92
CA ILE A 47 7.93 1.75 6.90
C ILE A 47 7.14 0.67 6.13
N HIS A 48 7.71 0.18 5.03
CA HIS A 48 7.12 -0.89 4.22
C HIS A 48 6.99 -2.19 5.02
N GLU A 49 8.11 -2.67 5.57
CA GLU A 49 8.16 -3.91 6.35
C GLU A 49 7.38 -3.80 7.67
N LEU A 50 7.32 -2.62 8.29
CA LEU A 50 6.44 -2.39 9.45
C LEU A 50 4.97 -2.57 9.09
N GLY A 51 4.55 -2.19 7.88
CA GLY A 51 3.19 -2.46 7.39
C GLY A 51 2.88 -3.95 7.38
N HIS A 52 3.79 -4.77 6.85
CA HIS A 52 3.68 -6.24 6.90
C HIS A 52 3.61 -6.75 8.34
N ALA A 53 4.52 -6.29 9.21
CA ALA A 53 4.61 -6.74 10.59
C ALA A 53 3.34 -6.39 11.40
N ILE A 54 2.81 -5.17 11.27
CA ILE A 54 1.58 -4.74 11.94
C ILE A 54 0.40 -5.63 11.53
N MET A 55 0.26 -5.89 10.22
CA MET A 55 -0.82 -6.75 9.73
C MET A 55 -0.62 -8.22 10.15
N CYS A 56 0.62 -8.70 10.23
CA CYS A 56 0.91 -10.02 10.79
C CYS A 56 0.40 -10.14 12.22
N VAL A 57 0.65 -9.13 13.07
CA VAL A 57 0.16 -9.12 14.45
C VAL A 57 -1.37 -9.07 14.49
N LEU A 58 -1.99 -8.22 13.68
CA LEU A 58 -3.45 -8.08 13.61
C LEU A 58 -4.14 -9.41 13.27
N PHE A 59 -3.63 -10.11 12.26
CA PHE A 59 -4.18 -11.38 11.80
C PHE A 59 -3.63 -12.60 12.55
N ARG A 60 -2.85 -12.41 13.62
CA ARG A 60 -2.28 -13.48 14.45
C ARG A 60 -1.33 -14.42 13.68
N HIS A 61 -0.57 -13.88 12.74
CA HIS A 61 0.51 -14.59 12.07
C HIS A 61 1.75 -14.60 12.97
N LYS A 62 2.50 -15.70 12.97
CA LYS A 62 3.76 -15.81 13.69
C LYS A 62 4.88 -15.24 12.82
N ILE A 63 5.47 -14.13 13.24
CA ILE A 63 6.67 -13.58 12.60
C ILE A 63 7.86 -14.45 12.97
N VAL A 64 8.61 -14.93 11.97
CA VAL A 64 9.77 -15.81 12.12
C VAL A 64 11.07 -15.03 12.05
N ALA A 65 11.14 -14.09 11.10
CA ALA A 65 12.31 -13.25 10.89
C ALA A 65 11.88 -11.91 10.28
N THR A 66 12.61 -10.85 10.60
CA THR A 66 12.36 -9.52 10.06
C THR A 66 13.68 -8.84 9.75
N GLN A 67 13.72 -8.14 8.64
CA GLN A 67 14.80 -7.25 8.27
C GLN A 67 14.22 -5.92 7.77
N PHE A 68 14.26 -4.91 8.65
CA PHE A 68 13.71 -3.59 8.36
C PHE A 68 14.68 -2.69 7.59
N PHE A 69 15.98 -2.98 7.62
CA PHE A 69 16.99 -2.14 7.00
C PHE A 69 17.60 -2.81 5.76
N PRO A 70 17.85 -2.04 4.69
CA PRO A 70 18.53 -2.54 3.51
C PRO A 70 19.95 -2.99 3.82
N THR A 71 20.16 -4.30 3.76
CA THR A 71 21.48 -4.91 3.60
C THR A 71 21.81 -5.03 2.11
N ASP A 72 23.04 -5.42 1.81
CA ASP A 72 23.54 -5.46 0.44
C ASP A 72 22.58 -6.19 -0.52
N THR A 73 22.43 -5.63 -1.71
CA THR A 73 21.45 -6.01 -2.74
C THR A 73 21.75 -7.37 -3.38
N SER A 74 22.80 -8.06 -2.94
CA SER A 74 23.24 -9.36 -3.45
C SER A 74 22.20 -10.46 -3.27
N GLN A 75 21.30 -10.34 -2.28
CA GLN A 75 20.21 -11.29 -2.04
C GLN A 75 18.88 -10.90 -2.71
N GLY A 76 18.85 -9.82 -3.52
CA GLY A 76 17.67 -9.44 -4.30
C GLY A 76 16.52 -8.77 -3.53
N ALA A 77 16.61 -8.65 -2.20
CA ALA A 77 15.64 -7.95 -1.37
C ALA A 77 16.31 -6.88 -0.49
N LEU A 78 15.66 -5.73 -0.35
CA LEU A 78 16.10 -4.64 0.55
C LEU A 78 15.57 -4.83 1.99
N GLY A 79 14.57 -5.67 2.20
CA GLY A 79 13.98 -5.94 3.50
C GLY A 79 13.01 -7.10 3.37
N TYR A 80 12.62 -7.68 4.49
CA TYR A 80 11.59 -8.73 4.51
C TYR A 80 10.95 -8.90 5.89
N VAL A 81 9.70 -9.34 5.90
CA VAL A 81 9.03 -9.92 7.07
C VAL A 81 8.61 -11.34 6.73
N GLN A 82 9.34 -12.32 7.25
CA GLN A 82 8.99 -13.72 7.11
C GLN A 82 7.98 -14.09 8.20
N HIS A 83 6.81 -14.59 7.78
CA HIS A 83 5.75 -15.00 8.70
C HIS A 83 5.22 -16.39 8.38
N GLN A 84 4.60 -17.02 9.38
CA GLN A 84 3.93 -18.31 9.29
C GLN A 84 2.51 -18.19 9.82
N TYR A 85 1.59 -18.96 9.24
CA TYR A 85 0.20 -18.98 9.65
C TYR A 85 -0.39 -20.39 9.52
N ASN A 86 -1.43 -20.65 10.29
CA ASN A 86 -2.21 -21.87 10.23
C ASN A 86 -3.16 -21.84 9.02
N GLN A 87 -2.85 -22.67 8.01
CA GLN A 87 -3.64 -22.77 6.79
C GLN A 87 -5.09 -23.24 7.02
N LYS A 88 -5.36 -23.93 8.15
CA LYS A 88 -6.72 -24.34 8.51
C LYS A 88 -7.58 -23.18 9.01
N SER A 89 -6.96 -22.09 9.48
CA SER A 89 -7.68 -20.90 9.97
C SER A 89 -8.09 -19.98 8.81
N VAL A 90 -9.40 -19.84 8.59
CA VAL A 90 -9.97 -18.91 7.59
C VAL A 90 -9.51 -17.47 7.88
N TYR A 91 -9.52 -17.07 9.15
CA TYR A 91 -9.13 -15.72 9.58
C TYR A 91 -7.70 -15.37 9.16
N GLN A 92 -6.75 -16.30 9.36
CA GLN A 92 -5.35 -16.09 8.99
C GLN A 92 -5.15 -16.13 7.47
N ARG A 93 -5.91 -16.99 6.76
CA ARG A 93 -5.86 -16.98 5.29
C ARG A 93 -6.31 -15.63 4.71
N ILE A 94 -7.39 -15.05 5.24
CA ILE A 94 -7.83 -13.70 4.89
C ILE A 94 -6.73 -12.69 5.23
N GLY A 95 -6.03 -12.88 6.35
CA GLY A 95 -4.90 -12.05 6.76
C GLY A 95 -3.80 -11.91 5.72
N ASN A 96 -3.52 -12.92 4.89
CA ASN A 96 -2.51 -12.80 3.82
C ASN A 96 -2.81 -11.67 2.84
N PHE A 97 -4.10 -11.45 2.52
CA PHE A 97 -4.50 -10.36 1.63
C PHE A 97 -4.18 -8.99 2.25
N PHE A 98 -4.55 -8.81 3.51
CA PHE A 98 -4.30 -7.56 4.23
C PHE A 98 -2.82 -7.33 4.54
N ILE A 99 -2.05 -8.39 4.81
CA ILE A 99 -0.59 -8.30 4.92
C ILE A 99 -0.01 -7.80 3.59
N GLY A 100 -0.45 -8.35 2.44
CA GLY A 100 -0.02 -7.87 1.13
C GLY A 100 -0.31 -6.38 0.87
N ILE A 101 -1.41 -5.85 1.42
CA ILE A 101 -1.80 -4.43 1.30
C ILE A 101 -1.18 -3.56 2.41
N GLY A 102 -0.73 -4.17 3.51
CA GLY A 102 -0.20 -3.51 4.71
C GLY A 102 0.82 -2.40 4.40
N PRO A 103 1.81 -2.62 3.52
CA PRO A 103 2.78 -1.58 3.17
C PRO A 103 2.21 -0.37 2.44
N ILE A 104 1.12 -0.55 1.67
CA ILE A 104 0.43 0.58 1.02
C ILE A 104 -0.21 1.45 2.10
N ILE A 105 -0.89 0.83 3.07
CA ILE A 105 -1.53 1.52 4.18
C ILE A 105 -0.49 2.21 5.07
N SER A 106 0.61 1.54 5.42
CA SER A 106 1.67 2.14 6.24
C SER A 106 2.38 3.28 5.50
N GLY A 107 2.61 3.13 4.19
CA GLY A 107 3.18 4.19 3.34
C GLY A 107 2.31 5.44 3.27
N ILE A 108 1.01 5.29 2.99
CA ILE A 108 0.05 6.41 2.98
C ILE A 108 0.01 7.08 4.36
N THR A 109 -0.07 6.28 5.42
CA THR A 109 -0.09 6.79 6.81
C THR A 109 1.16 7.61 7.11
N ALA A 110 2.34 7.08 6.76
CA ALA A 110 3.60 7.78 6.94
C ALA A 110 3.65 9.10 6.17
N LEU A 111 3.19 9.12 4.92
CA LEU A 111 3.11 10.36 4.12
C LEU A 111 2.20 11.41 4.77
N ILE A 112 1.02 11.02 5.25
CA ILE A 112 0.09 11.92 5.94
C ILE A 112 0.73 12.48 7.22
N LEU A 113 1.41 11.63 8.00
CA LEU A 113 2.12 12.07 9.20
C LEU A 113 3.25 13.05 8.87
N LEU A 114 4.06 12.74 7.87
CA LEU A 114 5.12 13.63 7.40
C LEU A 114 4.55 14.97 6.93
N MET A 115 3.45 14.97 6.17
CA MET A 115 2.77 16.19 5.75
C MET A 115 2.28 17.01 6.96
N ARG A 116 1.70 16.36 7.98
CA ARG A 116 1.24 17.02 9.20
C ARG A 116 2.37 17.71 9.96
N TYR A 117 3.53 17.06 10.08
CA TYR A 117 4.65 17.58 10.86
C TYR A 117 5.53 18.57 10.10
N PHE A 118 5.83 18.31 8.82
CA PHE A 118 6.75 19.12 8.03
C PHE A 118 6.06 20.25 7.25
N VAL A 119 4.79 20.06 6.86
CA VAL A 119 4.05 21.03 6.03
C VAL A 119 2.63 21.26 6.60
N PRO A 120 2.52 21.79 7.84
CA PRO A 120 1.25 21.87 8.57
C PRO A 120 0.18 22.70 7.86
N ASN A 121 0.57 23.75 7.12
CA ASN A 121 -0.36 24.57 6.34
C ASN A 121 -1.03 23.77 5.21
N SER A 122 -0.26 22.95 4.49
CA SER A 122 -0.81 22.06 3.46
C SER A 122 -1.66 20.96 4.07
N TYR A 123 -1.27 20.42 5.23
CA TYR A 123 -2.08 19.45 5.97
C TYR A 123 -3.44 20.03 6.37
N PHE A 124 -3.49 21.27 6.85
CA PHE A 124 -4.74 21.94 7.21
C PHE A 124 -5.68 22.10 6.01
N LEU A 125 -5.14 22.54 4.86
CA LEU A 125 -5.91 22.66 3.61
C LEU A 125 -6.41 21.31 3.10
N PHE A 126 -5.56 20.28 3.18
CA PHE A 126 -5.91 18.91 2.84
C PHE A 126 -7.07 18.40 3.70
N ASN A 127 -6.98 18.55 5.03
CA ASN A 127 -8.02 18.10 5.96
C ASN A 127 -9.35 18.85 5.73
N THR A 128 -9.29 20.17 5.53
CA THR A 128 -10.48 20.98 5.24
C THR A 128 -11.15 20.56 3.93
N THR A 129 -10.37 20.22 2.91
CA THR A 129 -10.91 19.72 1.63
C THR A 129 -11.53 18.33 1.81
N LEU A 130 -10.86 17.42 2.53
CA LEU A 130 -11.40 16.10 2.82
C LEU A 130 -12.74 16.16 3.56
N GLU A 131 -12.83 16.98 4.61
CA GLU A 131 -14.08 17.16 5.35
C GLU A 131 -15.21 17.66 4.46
N LYS A 132 -14.93 18.62 3.57
CA LYS A 132 -15.93 19.11 2.60
C LYS A 132 -16.35 18.03 1.61
N THR A 133 -15.42 17.25 1.07
CA THR A 133 -15.72 16.17 0.11
C THR A 133 -16.51 15.04 0.76
N ILE A 134 -16.12 14.62 1.97
CA ILE A 134 -16.82 13.56 2.72
C ILE A 134 -18.21 14.05 3.16
N ALA A 135 -18.35 15.29 3.64
CA ALA A 135 -19.64 15.85 3.99
C ALA A 135 -20.57 16.02 2.78
N SER A 136 -20.03 16.34 1.60
CA SER A 136 -20.79 16.36 0.34
C SER A 136 -21.16 14.97 -0.18
N THR A 137 -20.42 13.95 0.25
CA THR A 137 -20.69 12.53 -0.02
C THR A 137 -21.42 11.94 1.17
N SER A 138 -22.60 12.47 1.50
CA SER A 138 -23.54 11.68 2.30
C SER A 138 -23.83 10.43 1.50
N ILE A 139 -23.26 9.28 1.89
CA ILE A 139 -23.60 7.98 1.33
C ILE A 139 -25.09 7.80 1.65
N ASN A 140 -25.93 8.19 0.70
CA ASN A 140 -27.36 8.11 0.88
C ASN A 140 -27.68 6.62 0.95
N ILE A 141 -28.24 6.16 2.08
CA ILE A 141 -28.53 4.75 2.33
C ILE A 141 -29.36 4.17 1.18
N GLU A 142 -30.21 4.99 0.56
CA GLU A 142 -31.00 4.69 -0.63
C GLU A 142 -30.13 4.36 -1.86
N MET A 143 -29.00 5.04 -2.06
CA MET A 143 -28.07 4.76 -3.16
C MET A 143 -27.41 3.39 -2.98
N VAL A 144 -27.04 3.04 -1.75
CA VAL A 144 -26.46 1.72 -1.42
C VAL A 144 -27.51 0.62 -1.56
N GLN A 145 -28.73 0.87 -1.10
CA GLN A 145 -29.85 -0.06 -1.27
C GLN A 145 -30.17 -0.29 -2.76
N ASN A 146 -30.21 0.77 -3.57
CA ASN A 146 -30.49 0.66 -5.00
C ASN A 146 -29.35 -0.04 -5.77
N MET A 147 -28.09 0.13 -5.36
CA MET A 147 -26.95 -0.63 -5.91
C MET A 147 -27.01 -2.12 -5.55
N LEU A 148 -27.41 -2.44 -4.32
CA LEU A 148 -27.58 -3.84 -3.90
C LEU A 148 -28.75 -4.49 -4.66
N LEU A 149 -29.89 -3.82 -4.77
CA LEU A 149 -31.06 -4.31 -5.49
C LEU A 149 -30.78 -4.50 -6.99
N SER A 150 -30.06 -3.59 -7.64
CA SER A 150 -29.70 -3.74 -9.05
C SER A 150 -28.74 -4.91 -9.31
N THR A 151 -27.99 -5.34 -8.30
CA THR A 151 -27.11 -6.52 -8.39
C THR A 151 -27.89 -7.84 -8.27
N PHE A 152 -29.09 -7.83 -7.67
CA PHE A 152 -29.99 -9.00 -7.56
C PHE A 152 -31.00 -9.12 -8.71
N VAL A 153 -31.21 -8.06 -9.49
CA VAL A 153 -32.14 -8.02 -10.63
C VAL A 153 -31.46 -8.39 -11.96
N LEU A 154 -30.14 -8.58 -11.95
CA LEU A 154 -29.34 -9.21 -13.03
C LEU A 154 -29.10 -10.68 -12.72
#